data_AF-A0A5B9FGA4-F1
#
_entry.id   AF-A0A5B9FGA4-F1
#
_cell.length_a   1.000
_cell.length_b   1.000
_cell.length_c   1.000
_cell.angle_alpha   90.00
_cell.angle_beta   90.00
_cell.angle_gamma   90.00
#
_symmetry.space_group_name_H-M   'P 1'
#
loop_
_entity.id
_entity.type
_entity.pdbx_description
1 polymer ?
#
loop_
_entity_poly.entity_id
_entity_poly.type
_entity_poly.pdbx_seq_one_letter_code
_entity_poly.pdbx_strand_id
1 'polypeptide(L)'
;MEEVPTRIEPAFFEDSIPPILADLVVEIQGAASLLGQSLNEDAAFELSDLVRVMNCYYSNLIEGHNTRPKDIERALAGAELEEATRPLALEAKAHVVVQREIDQLNRLGKLPIPTSGEFISWVHRRFYEEMPAEFRFVEQADGQKFEIVPGVFRAKAEDDVSVGRHQPPSSQYVLAFMKHFSERYKSAQTGATNRIIAIAAAHHRLNFIHPFTDGNGRVSRLMSHAMAQNSGIGGKGLWSISRGLARGLNDKTEYKRMMDHADQQRMSDRDGRGNLSAKALQDYCEWFLSVALDQIKFSNVVFAFDTLEARYRKLAETLIDDKRAPDVISAVLKHGTMDRGDISLITKTSDRTARNTLKEILDLGFLKSSTPKTPVRIAFPLDYRDRLFPNLFADVEVDAPAPKVPAFLMKTETKSTTMPLATASLDVEFQKRIDFVPMLLQTMGIQFIIGKIAAEALADSGGQEVDWRDVEDRVITEAIGEHGFSRTAVIDDLSKFSPGTLTENQKDDLTMRVYEAAPQLVAKYNKKFEGRGPKR
;
A
#
# COMPACT_ATOMS: atom_id res chain seq x y z
N MET A 1 9.41 33.39 -4.84
CA MET A 1 7.99 33.30 -4.45
C MET A 1 7.99 33.07 -2.95
N GLU A 2 7.26 33.87 -2.17
CA GLU A 2 7.28 33.76 -0.70
C GLU A 2 6.61 32.44 -0.27
N GLU A 3 7.27 31.66 0.58
CA GLU A 3 6.73 30.41 1.06
C GLU A 3 5.82 30.65 2.27
N VAL A 4 4.52 30.75 2.00
CA VAL A 4 3.50 30.97 3.03
C VAL A 4 2.60 29.74 3.20
N PRO A 5 2.10 29.45 4.42
CA PRO A 5 1.27 28.27 4.68
C PRO A 5 0.00 28.15 3.82
N THR A 6 -0.51 29.28 3.30
CA THR A 6 -1.67 29.30 2.39
C THR A 6 -1.39 28.63 1.03
N ARG A 7 -0.15 28.21 0.75
CA ARG A 7 0.20 27.39 -0.43
C ARG A 7 -0.55 26.05 -0.50
N ILE A 8 -1.05 25.53 0.62
CA ILE A 8 -1.87 24.31 0.64
C ILE A 8 -3.35 24.57 0.30
N GLU A 9 -3.75 25.84 0.14
CA GLU A 9 -5.15 26.20 -0.13
C GLU A 9 -5.52 25.99 -1.61
N PRO A 10 -6.75 25.54 -1.89
CA PRO A 10 -7.79 25.22 -0.92
C PRO A 10 -7.45 23.93 -0.16
N ALA A 11 -7.55 23.95 1.17
CA ALA A 11 -7.34 22.77 2.01
C ALA A 11 -8.63 21.94 2.15
N PHE A 12 -9.79 22.58 1.98
CA PHE A 12 -11.11 21.97 2.12
C PHE A 12 -12.22 22.77 1.40
N PHE A 13 -13.42 22.20 1.29
CA PHE A 13 -14.59 22.80 0.63
C PHE A 13 -15.44 23.59 1.64
N GLU A 14 -15.07 24.84 1.91
CA GLU A 14 -15.73 25.64 2.96
C GLU A 14 -17.08 26.24 2.55
N ASP A 15 -17.19 26.70 1.30
CA ASP A 15 -18.36 27.43 0.83
C ASP A 15 -19.53 26.49 0.48
N SER A 16 -19.22 25.33 -0.10
CA SER A 16 -20.22 24.36 -0.54
C SER A 16 -19.57 22.99 -0.73
N ILE A 17 -20.19 21.95 -0.16
CA ILE A 17 -19.79 20.56 -0.40
C ILE A 17 -20.30 20.13 -1.78
N PRO A 18 -19.42 19.67 -2.68
CA PRO A 18 -19.85 19.12 -3.97
C PRO A 18 -20.85 17.97 -3.78
N PRO A 19 -22.01 17.96 -4.48
CA PRO A 19 -23.05 16.94 -4.30
C PRO A 19 -22.55 15.50 -4.43
N ILE A 20 -21.65 15.24 -5.38
CA ILE A 20 -21.05 13.92 -5.59
C ILE A 20 -20.30 13.40 -4.36
N LEU A 21 -19.63 14.28 -3.60
CA LEU A 21 -18.95 13.89 -2.38
C LEU A 21 -19.95 13.60 -1.25
N ALA A 22 -21.07 14.33 -1.19
CA ALA A 22 -22.13 14.06 -0.24
C ALA A 22 -22.81 12.70 -0.49
N ASP A 23 -23.07 12.36 -1.76
CA ASP A 23 -23.63 11.06 -2.14
C ASP A 23 -22.68 9.90 -1.77
N LEU A 24 -21.39 10.04 -2.08
CA LEU A 24 -20.36 9.06 -1.70
C LEU A 24 -20.29 8.87 -0.17
N VAL A 25 -20.42 9.95 0.61
CA VAL A 25 -20.46 9.85 2.08
C VAL A 25 -21.61 8.96 2.55
N VAL A 26 -22.80 9.11 1.98
CA VAL A 26 -23.97 8.30 2.35
C VAL A 26 -23.72 6.83 2.02
N GLU A 27 -23.19 6.52 0.84
CA GLU A 27 -22.85 5.16 0.46
C GLU A 27 -21.79 4.53 1.37
N ILE A 28 -20.73 5.29 1.70
CA ILE A 28 -19.66 4.86 2.60
C ILE A 28 -20.21 4.55 3.99
N GLN A 29 -21.03 5.43 4.55
CA GLN A 29 -21.63 5.20 5.87
C GLN A 29 -22.52 3.95 5.88
N GLY A 30 -23.35 3.77 4.85
CA GLY A 30 -24.17 2.58 4.70
C GLY A 30 -23.33 1.30 4.65
N ALA A 31 -22.33 1.25 3.76
CA ALA A 31 -21.48 0.07 3.59
C ALA A 31 -20.59 -0.21 4.82
N ALA A 32 -20.06 0.83 5.47
CA ALA A 32 -19.22 0.70 6.66
C ALA A 32 -20.01 0.18 7.88
N SER A 33 -21.30 0.52 7.98
CA SER A 33 -22.17 0.06 9.08
C SER A 33 -22.39 -1.46 9.12
N LEU A 34 -22.22 -2.14 7.98
CA LEU A 34 -22.36 -3.59 7.84
C LEU A 34 -21.11 -4.36 8.29
N LEU A 35 -19.93 -3.70 8.32
CA LEU A 35 -18.67 -4.36 8.63
C LEU A 35 -18.63 -4.88 10.07
N GLY A 36 -18.59 -6.20 10.20
CA GLY A 36 -18.51 -6.89 11.49
C GLY A 36 -19.74 -6.66 12.38
N GLN A 37 -20.90 -6.28 11.81
CA GLN A 37 -22.13 -6.04 12.56
C GLN A 37 -22.59 -7.28 13.34
N SER A 38 -22.44 -8.47 12.75
CA SER A 38 -22.79 -9.76 13.36
C SER A 38 -21.67 -10.38 14.21
N LEU A 39 -20.51 -9.70 14.33
CA LEU A 39 -19.38 -10.17 15.12
C LEU A 39 -19.31 -9.49 16.48
N ASN A 40 -18.95 -10.29 17.49
CA ASN A 40 -18.52 -9.80 18.79
C ASN A 40 -17.33 -8.83 18.63
N GLU A 41 -17.28 -7.76 19.44
CA GLU A 41 -16.23 -6.74 19.38
C GLU A 41 -14.81 -7.31 19.56
N ASP A 42 -14.62 -8.28 20.45
CA ASP A 42 -13.31 -8.92 20.62
C ASP A 42 -12.96 -9.79 19.42
N ALA A 43 -13.93 -10.52 18.85
CA ALA A 43 -13.70 -11.30 17.65
C ALA A 43 -13.36 -10.40 16.43
N ALA A 44 -14.06 -9.27 16.28
CA ALA A 44 -13.76 -8.27 15.27
C ALA A 44 -12.36 -7.65 15.47
N PHE A 45 -11.98 -7.37 16.72
CA PHE A 45 -10.65 -6.87 17.04
C PHE A 45 -9.56 -7.90 16.68
N GLU A 46 -9.79 -9.18 16.94
CA GLU A 46 -8.84 -10.23 16.56
C GLU A 46 -8.78 -10.46 15.04
N LEU A 47 -9.90 -10.31 14.33
CA LEU A 47 -9.92 -10.35 12.86
C LEU A 47 -9.21 -9.14 12.25
N SER A 48 -9.33 -7.97 12.88
CA SER A 48 -8.67 -6.75 12.38
C SER A 48 -7.14 -6.86 12.39
N ASP A 49 -6.53 -7.76 13.17
CA ASP A 49 -5.08 -8.02 13.08
C ASP A 49 -4.68 -8.54 11.69
N LEU A 50 -5.52 -9.37 11.06
CA LEU A 50 -5.29 -9.84 9.69
C LEU A 50 -5.35 -8.68 8.68
N VAL A 51 -6.29 -7.77 8.88
CA VAL A 51 -6.43 -6.55 8.06
C VAL A 51 -5.27 -5.59 8.29
N ARG A 52 -4.69 -5.51 9.50
CA ARG A 52 -3.47 -4.72 9.76
C ARG A 52 -2.28 -5.26 8.98
N VAL A 53 -2.10 -6.58 8.92
CA VAL A 53 -1.05 -7.21 8.10
C VAL A 53 -1.27 -6.90 6.61
N MET A 54 -2.51 -6.98 6.12
CA MET A 54 -2.85 -6.59 4.74
C MET A 54 -2.58 -5.11 4.47
N ASN A 55 -3.00 -4.22 5.38
CA ASN A 55 -2.79 -2.78 5.25
C ASN A 55 -1.29 -2.44 5.23
N CYS A 56 -0.50 -3.08 6.10
CA CYS A 56 0.95 -2.96 6.12
C CYS A 56 1.58 -3.43 4.81
N TYR A 57 1.20 -4.61 4.30
CA TYR A 57 1.70 -5.15 3.04
C TYR A 57 1.52 -4.15 1.89
N TYR A 58 0.30 -3.65 1.68
CA TYR A 58 0.02 -2.70 0.59
C TYR A 58 0.61 -1.31 0.85
N SER A 59 0.67 -0.85 2.11
CA SER A 59 1.32 0.40 2.48
C SER A 59 2.80 0.39 2.12
N ASN A 60 3.50 -0.72 2.36
CA ASN A 60 4.91 -0.88 2.02
C ASN A 60 5.10 -1.09 0.51
N LEU A 61 4.17 -1.81 -0.15
CA LEU A 61 4.21 -2.02 -1.59
C LEU A 61 4.17 -0.70 -2.38
N ILE A 62 3.41 0.29 -1.92
CA ILE A 62 3.36 1.64 -2.52
C ILE A 62 4.75 2.31 -2.52
N GLU A 63 5.54 2.07 -1.47
CA GLU A 63 6.91 2.57 -1.33
C GLU A 63 7.94 1.71 -2.09
N GLY A 64 7.50 0.66 -2.80
CA GLY A 64 8.37 -0.28 -3.53
C GLY A 64 8.93 -1.42 -2.67
N HIS A 65 8.52 -1.52 -1.39
CA HIS A 65 8.96 -2.56 -0.47
C HIS A 65 8.06 -3.80 -0.59
N ASN A 66 8.63 -4.92 -1.02
CA ASN A 66 7.89 -6.18 -1.15
C ASN A 66 8.18 -7.15 0.02
N THR A 67 7.54 -6.89 1.18
CA THR A 67 7.62 -7.79 2.35
C THR A 67 6.49 -8.82 2.29
N ARG A 68 6.79 -10.12 2.22
CA ARG A 68 5.73 -11.15 2.16
C ARG A 68 4.96 -11.19 3.50
N PRO A 69 3.62 -11.39 3.51
CA PRO A 69 2.83 -11.43 4.75
C PRO A 69 3.36 -12.41 5.82
N LYS A 70 3.93 -13.54 5.40
CA LYS A 70 4.54 -14.53 6.31
C LYS A 70 5.77 -13.98 7.04
N ASP A 71 6.55 -13.12 6.38
CA ASP A 71 7.73 -12.49 6.99
C ASP A 71 7.29 -11.43 8.03
N ILE A 72 6.16 -10.75 7.79
CA ILE A 72 5.55 -9.80 8.73
C ILE A 72 5.13 -10.53 10.02
N GLU A 73 4.46 -11.69 9.90
CA GLU A 73 4.07 -12.48 11.07
C GLU A 73 5.25 -13.03 11.86
N ARG A 74 6.29 -13.53 11.18
CA ARG A 74 7.53 -13.95 11.86
C ARG A 74 8.13 -12.81 12.66
N ALA A 75 8.16 -11.60 12.10
CA ALA A 75 8.65 -10.41 12.80
C ALA A 75 7.77 -10.03 14.00
N LEU A 76 6.44 -10.12 13.86
CA LEU A 76 5.48 -9.90 14.95
C LEU A 76 5.61 -10.93 16.08
N ALA A 77 5.90 -12.18 15.73
CA ALA A 77 6.13 -13.27 16.68
C ALA A 77 7.51 -13.20 17.36
N GLY A 78 8.40 -12.31 16.90
CA GLY A 78 9.78 -12.24 17.40
C GLY A 78 10.65 -13.43 16.99
N ALA A 79 10.28 -14.12 15.91
CA ALA A 79 11.06 -15.21 15.35
C ALA A 79 12.34 -14.69 14.68
N GLU A 80 13.35 -15.56 14.54
CA GLU A 80 14.54 -15.23 13.74
C GLU A 80 14.16 -14.92 12.30
N LEU A 81 14.78 -13.87 11.74
CA LEU A 81 14.54 -13.36 10.39
C LEU A 81 15.80 -13.54 9.55
N GLU A 82 15.63 -13.81 8.27
CA GLU A 82 16.75 -13.87 7.32
C GLU A 82 17.37 -12.48 7.17
N GLU A 83 18.70 -12.39 7.17
CA GLU A 83 19.42 -11.11 7.16
C GLU A 83 19.01 -10.21 5.99
N ALA A 84 18.78 -10.78 4.81
CA ALA A 84 18.36 -10.06 3.61
C ALA A 84 16.95 -9.46 3.70
N THR A 85 16.03 -10.05 4.47
CA THR A 85 14.63 -9.58 4.59
C THR A 85 14.34 -8.91 5.93
N ARG A 86 15.26 -9.02 6.89
CA ARG A 86 15.15 -8.48 8.26
C ARG A 86 14.77 -6.99 8.30
N PRO A 87 15.38 -6.07 7.52
CA PRO A 87 15.03 -4.65 7.58
C PRO A 87 13.56 -4.42 7.21
N LEU A 88 13.13 -4.96 6.07
CA LEU A 88 11.78 -4.81 5.54
C LEU A 88 10.71 -5.50 6.42
N ALA A 89 11.07 -6.60 7.07
CA ALA A 89 10.19 -7.31 7.99
C ALA A 89 10.01 -6.55 9.31
N LEU A 90 11.07 -5.92 9.83
CA LEU A 90 10.99 -5.09 11.04
C LEU A 90 10.25 -3.77 10.80
N GLU A 91 10.42 -3.17 9.62
CA GLU A 91 9.63 -2.02 9.19
C GLU A 91 8.13 -2.36 9.12
N ALA A 92 7.80 -3.52 8.52
CA ALA A 92 6.43 -4.00 8.45
C ALA A 92 5.84 -4.28 9.85
N LYS A 93 6.64 -4.88 10.74
CA LYS A 93 6.25 -5.06 12.15
C LYS A 93 5.92 -3.73 12.82
N ALA A 94 6.79 -2.72 12.67
CA ALA A 94 6.58 -1.40 13.25
C ALA A 94 5.25 -0.79 12.77
N HIS A 95 4.95 -0.87 11.47
CA HIS A 95 3.67 -0.41 10.92
C HIS A 95 2.46 -1.08 11.61
N VAL A 96 2.47 -2.40 11.74
CA VAL A 96 1.37 -3.15 12.37
C VAL A 96 1.20 -2.78 13.84
N VAL A 97 2.31 -2.62 14.58
CA VAL A 97 2.31 -2.22 16.00
C VAL A 97 1.69 -0.83 16.18
N VAL A 98 2.12 0.16 15.39
CA VAL A 98 1.58 1.52 15.47
C VAL A 98 0.09 1.55 15.12
N GLN A 99 -0.33 0.83 14.08
CA GLN A 99 -1.75 0.74 13.73
C GLN A 99 -2.58 0.10 14.85
N ARG A 100 -2.05 -0.93 15.53
CA ARG A 100 -2.70 -1.55 16.68
C ARG A 100 -2.85 -0.58 17.86
N GLU A 101 -1.84 0.26 18.13
CA GLU A 101 -1.93 1.31 19.15
C GLU A 101 -3.02 2.34 18.81
N ILE A 102 -3.11 2.77 17.54
CA ILE A 102 -4.19 3.66 17.07
C ILE A 102 -5.56 3.06 17.33
N ASP A 103 -5.76 1.79 16.96
CA ASP A 103 -7.05 1.11 17.14
C ASP A 103 -7.41 0.93 18.62
N GLN A 104 -6.43 0.66 19.48
CA GLN A 104 -6.63 0.59 20.94
C GLN A 104 -7.01 1.94 21.53
N LEU A 105 -6.33 3.03 21.14
CA LEU A 105 -6.68 4.38 21.57
C LEU A 105 -8.11 4.74 21.14
N ASN A 106 -8.50 4.38 19.92
CA ASN A 106 -9.86 4.57 19.43
C ASN A 106 -10.89 3.79 20.27
N ARG A 107 -10.64 2.49 20.53
CA ARG A 107 -11.52 1.64 21.34
C ARG A 107 -11.71 2.17 22.77
N LEU A 108 -10.67 2.81 23.32
CA LEU A 108 -10.70 3.43 24.63
C LEU A 108 -11.32 4.85 24.64
N GLY A 109 -11.72 5.38 23.48
CA GLY A 109 -12.21 6.77 23.35
C GLY A 109 -11.13 7.82 23.62
N LYS A 110 -9.86 7.46 23.43
CA LYS A 110 -8.67 8.27 23.74
C LYS A 110 -7.85 8.65 22.50
N LEU A 111 -8.34 8.38 21.29
CA LEU A 111 -7.63 8.73 20.06
C LEU A 111 -7.49 10.25 19.95
N PRO A 112 -6.27 10.81 19.87
CA PRO A 112 -6.08 12.24 19.67
C PRO A 112 -6.62 12.70 18.31
N ILE A 113 -6.68 14.02 18.09
CA ILE A 113 -7.07 14.60 16.80
C ILE A 113 -6.04 14.16 15.75
N PRO A 114 -6.41 13.35 14.73
CA PRO A 114 -5.43 12.75 13.83
C PRO A 114 -4.68 13.76 12.96
N THR A 115 -5.29 14.91 12.70
CA THR A 115 -4.68 16.00 11.91
C THR A 115 -3.86 16.99 12.75
N SER A 116 -3.67 16.72 14.04
CA SER A 116 -2.80 17.53 14.90
C SER A 116 -1.32 17.22 14.63
N GLY A 117 -0.48 18.25 14.70
CA GLY A 117 0.98 18.07 14.64
C GLY A 117 1.50 17.10 15.72
N GLU A 118 0.89 17.08 16.90
CA GLU A 118 1.22 16.15 18.00
C GLU A 118 0.95 14.70 17.63
N PHE A 119 -0.24 14.39 17.09
CA PHE A 119 -0.57 13.03 16.65
C PHE A 119 0.33 12.57 15.51
N ILE A 120 0.56 13.42 14.51
CA ILE A 120 1.40 13.11 13.34
C ILE A 120 2.84 12.85 13.77
N SER A 121 3.39 13.68 14.67
CA SER A 121 4.72 13.47 15.28
C SER A 121 4.77 12.20 16.11
N TRP A 122 3.70 11.89 16.86
CA TRP A 122 3.59 10.65 17.64
C TRP A 122 3.60 9.41 16.76
N VAL A 123 2.82 9.36 15.67
CA VAL A 123 2.81 8.24 14.73
C VAL A 123 4.21 7.99 14.17
N HIS A 124 4.87 9.04 13.67
CA HIS A 124 6.23 8.93 13.16
C HIS A 124 7.21 8.47 14.25
N ARG A 125 7.15 9.05 15.45
CA ARG A 125 8.01 8.66 16.57
C ARG A 125 7.86 7.18 16.91
N ARG A 126 6.62 6.72 17.13
CA ARG A 126 6.34 5.32 17.47
C ARG A 126 6.82 4.36 16.39
N PHE A 127 6.64 4.72 15.12
CA PHE A 127 7.12 3.91 14.00
C PHE A 127 8.63 3.66 14.06
N TYR A 128 9.44 4.72 14.17
CA TYR A 128 10.89 4.54 14.23
C TYR A 128 11.37 3.99 15.56
N GLU A 129 10.70 4.27 16.69
CA GLU A 129 11.01 3.67 17.99
C GLU A 129 10.91 2.14 17.98
N GLU A 130 9.97 1.57 17.22
CA GLU A 130 9.83 0.12 17.03
C GLU A 130 10.92 -0.49 16.13
N MET A 131 11.67 0.33 15.39
CA MET A 131 12.77 -0.12 14.53
C MET A 131 14.12 -0.04 15.26
N PRO A 132 15.02 -1.01 15.07
CA PRO A 132 16.42 -0.89 15.52
C PRO A 132 17.10 0.39 15.00
N ALA A 133 17.98 0.99 15.81
CA ALA A 133 18.65 2.25 15.48
C ALA A 133 19.44 2.17 14.15
N GLU A 134 20.00 1.02 13.81
CA GLU A 134 20.72 0.75 12.55
C GLU A 134 19.88 0.96 11.28
N PHE A 135 18.54 0.97 11.40
CA PHE A 135 17.61 1.18 10.29
C PHE A 135 16.95 2.57 10.28
N ARG A 136 17.43 3.51 11.11
CA ARG A 136 16.89 4.88 11.20
C ARG A 136 17.74 5.88 10.42
N PHE A 137 18.07 5.55 9.17
CA PHE A 137 18.90 6.40 8.32
C PHE A 137 18.33 6.45 6.91
N VAL A 138 18.40 7.64 6.29
CA VAL A 138 18.14 7.83 4.86
C VAL A 138 19.47 8.02 4.15
N GLU A 139 19.64 7.38 3.00
CA GLU A 139 20.79 7.58 2.12
C GLU A 139 20.41 8.54 0.99
N GLN A 140 21.15 9.64 0.86
CA GLN A 140 20.98 10.59 -0.25
C GLN A 140 21.67 10.10 -1.52
N ALA A 141 21.34 10.72 -2.66
CA ALA A 141 21.91 10.36 -3.97
C ALA A 141 23.44 10.52 -4.06
N ASP A 142 24.03 11.29 -3.16
CA ASP A 142 25.49 11.47 -3.03
C ASP A 142 26.15 10.45 -2.08
N GLY A 143 25.38 9.52 -1.51
CA GLY A 143 25.83 8.50 -0.57
C GLY A 143 25.92 8.97 0.90
N GLN A 144 25.56 10.22 1.21
CA GLN A 144 25.50 10.68 2.60
C GLN A 144 24.33 10.05 3.33
N LYS A 145 24.58 9.63 4.58
CA LYS A 145 23.56 9.07 5.48
C LYS A 145 23.11 10.13 6.47
N PHE A 146 21.81 10.39 6.50
CA PHE A 146 21.17 11.28 7.45
C PHE A 146 20.35 10.46 8.45
N GLU A 147 20.55 10.74 9.74
CA GLU A 147 19.76 10.10 10.79
C GLU A 147 18.30 10.57 10.73
N ILE A 148 17.38 9.62 10.81
CA ILE A 148 15.96 9.88 10.96
C ILE A 148 15.68 10.09 12.44
N VAL A 149 15.45 11.35 12.84
CA VAL A 149 15.12 11.68 14.23
C VAL A 149 13.63 11.40 14.49
N PRO A 150 13.27 10.44 15.36
CA PRO A 150 11.89 10.02 15.53
C PRO A 150 10.96 11.15 16.02
N GLY A 151 10.00 11.52 15.19
CA GLY A 151 8.91 12.45 15.51
C GLY A 151 9.27 13.92 15.35
N VAL A 152 10.42 14.21 14.77
CA VAL A 152 10.89 15.58 14.57
C VAL A 152 10.60 16.00 13.14
N PHE A 153 9.85 17.10 12.97
CA PHE A 153 9.67 17.72 11.67
C PHE A 153 10.99 18.28 11.16
N ARG A 154 11.23 18.16 9.84
CA ARG A 154 12.39 18.77 9.19
C ARG A 154 12.34 20.29 9.38
N ALA A 155 13.51 20.90 9.62
CA ALA A 155 13.58 22.31 10.04
C ALA A 155 14.72 23.10 9.38
N LYS A 156 15.77 22.43 8.91
CA LYS A 156 16.95 23.08 8.33
C LYS A 156 17.00 22.85 6.82
N ALA A 157 17.67 23.72 6.09
CA ALA A 157 17.82 23.56 4.64
C ALA A 157 18.51 22.25 4.23
N GLU A 158 19.39 21.69 5.07
CA GLU A 158 20.01 20.37 4.87
C GLU A 158 19.00 19.20 4.92
N ASP A 159 17.82 19.44 5.51
CA ASP A 159 16.73 18.47 5.61
C ASP A 159 15.74 18.55 4.43
N ASP A 160 15.99 19.41 3.43
CA ASP A 160 15.07 19.57 2.30
C ASP A 160 14.97 18.29 1.46
N VAL A 161 13.74 18.00 1.03
CA VAL A 161 13.37 16.77 0.33
C VAL A 161 12.63 17.09 -0.96
N SER A 162 12.63 16.15 -1.90
CA SER A 162 11.89 16.24 -3.16
C SER A 162 11.17 14.92 -3.41
N VAL A 163 9.93 14.98 -3.92
CA VAL A 163 9.06 13.79 -4.07
C VAL A 163 8.58 13.69 -5.51
N GLY A 164 9.25 12.87 -6.31
CA GLY A 164 8.94 12.78 -7.74
C GLY A 164 9.07 14.15 -8.41
N ARG A 165 7.95 14.70 -8.88
CA ARG A 165 7.87 16.05 -9.50
C ARG A 165 7.47 17.15 -8.52
N HIS A 166 6.99 16.79 -7.33
CA HIS A 166 6.55 17.73 -6.31
C HIS A 166 7.74 18.26 -5.52
N GLN A 167 7.70 19.57 -5.26
CA GLN A 167 8.62 20.27 -4.37
C GLN A 167 7.86 20.70 -3.10
N PRO A 168 8.03 19.97 -1.99
CA PRO A 168 7.48 20.35 -0.70
C PRO A 168 7.98 21.74 -0.25
N PRO A 169 7.29 22.39 0.69
CA PRO A 169 7.78 23.63 1.31
C PRO A 169 9.20 23.46 1.86
N SER A 170 10.04 24.50 1.83
CA SER A 170 11.36 24.46 2.45
C SER A 170 11.25 24.17 3.96
N SER A 171 12.21 23.43 4.49
CA SER A 171 12.16 22.85 5.85
C SER A 171 11.95 23.88 6.94
N GLN A 172 12.53 25.08 6.79
CA GLN A 172 12.35 26.20 7.73
C GLN A 172 10.88 26.68 7.87
N TYR A 173 10.00 26.34 6.93
CA TYR A 173 8.59 26.72 6.95
C TYR A 173 7.65 25.58 7.37
N VAL A 174 8.12 24.34 7.46
CA VAL A 174 7.28 23.16 7.71
C VAL A 174 6.44 23.29 8.96
N LEU A 175 7.01 23.82 10.05
CA LEU A 175 6.26 24.00 11.30
C LEU A 175 5.06 24.95 11.13
N ALA A 176 5.23 26.03 10.35
CA ALA A 176 4.15 26.98 10.06
C ALA A 176 3.07 26.34 9.19
N PHE A 177 3.47 25.53 8.20
CA PHE A 177 2.54 24.75 7.36
C PHE A 177 1.76 23.71 8.17
N MET A 178 2.42 22.99 9.07
CA MET A 178 1.78 22.00 9.94
C MET A 178 0.80 22.65 10.92
N LYS A 179 1.14 23.82 11.48
CA LYS A 179 0.21 24.59 12.31
C LYS A 179 -1.04 24.98 11.52
N HIS A 180 -0.87 25.54 10.32
CA HIS A 180 -1.97 25.90 9.44
C HIS A 180 -2.82 24.66 9.10
N PHE A 181 -2.20 23.57 8.66
CA PHE A 181 -2.87 22.29 8.39
C PHE A 181 -3.77 21.83 9.55
N SER A 182 -3.23 21.81 10.77
CA SER A 182 -3.98 21.40 11.96
C SER A 182 -5.18 22.31 12.23
N GLU A 183 -5.01 23.63 12.12
CA GLU A 183 -6.08 24.62 12.32
C GLU A 183 -7.18 24.48 11.25
N ARG A 184 -6.79 24.27 9.99
CA ARG A 184 -7.71 24.09 8.86
C ARG A 184 -8.58 22.85 9.04
N TYR A 185 -7.98 21.69 9.32
CA TYR A 185 -8.76 20.46 9.48
C TYR A 185 -9.51 20.37 10.80
N LYS A 186 -9.08 21.06 11.85
CA LYS A 186 -9.89 21.23 13.07
C LYS A 186 -11.21 21.94 12.76
N SER A 187 -11.17 23.00 11.94
CA SER A 187 -12.36 23.76 11.55
C SER A 187 -13.25 23.00 10.55
N ALA A 188 -12.63 22.31 9.57
CA ALA A 188 -13.36 21.55 8.55
C ALA A 188 -14.20 20.40 9.13
N GLN A 189 -13.76 19.77 10.22
CA GLN A 189 -14.34 18.55 10.77
C GLN A 189 -15.57 18.73 11.69
N THR A 190 -16.20 19.90 11.67
CA THR A 190 -17.35 20.24 12.54
C THR A 190 -18.62 19.42 12.23
N GLY A 191 -18.78 18.88 11.02
CA GLY A 191 -19.92 18.04 10.61
C GLY A 191 -19.56 16.59 10.26
N ALA A 192 -20.51 15.65 10.40
CA ALA A 192 -20.29 14.23 10.10
C ALA A 192 -19.86 13.98 8.64
N THR A 193 -20.55 14.61 7.68
CA THR A 193 -20.19 14.58 6.26
C THR A 193 -18.79 15.11 6.02
N ASN A 194 -18.48 16.27 6.61
CA ASN A 194 -17.18 16.90 6.43
C ASN A 194 -16.04 16.07 7.00
N ARG A 195 -16.25 15.35 8.12
CA ARG A 195 -15.23 14.47 8.70
C ARG A 195 -14.79 13.38 7.73
N ILE A 196 -15.70 12.81 6.96
CA ILE A 196 -15.39 11.76 5.98
C ILE A 196 -14.68 12.35 4.77
N ILE A 197 -15.18 13.46 4.22
CA ILE A 197 -14.53 14.15 3.08
C ILE A 197 -13.13 14.63 3.46
N ALA A 198 -12.94 15.10 4.68
CA ALA A 198 -11.66 15.59 5.17
C ALA A 198 -10.56 14.52 5.19
N ILE A 199 -10.90 13.22 5.20
CA ILE A 199 -9.92 12.13 5.14
C ILE A 199 -9.10 12.23 3.85
N ALA A 200 -9.78 12.38 2.72
CA ALA A 200 -9.14 12.48 1.42
C ALA A 200 -8.30 13.77 1.33
N ALA A 201 -8.92 14.92 1.60
CA ALA A 201 -8.23 16.21 1.51
C ALA A 201 -7.00 16.27 2.43
N ALA A 202 -7.14 15.86 3.69
CA ALA A 202 -6.03 15.87 4.66
C ALA A 202 -4.91 14.91 4.26
N HIS A 203 -5.25 13.73 3.70
CA HIS A 203 -4.25 12.80 3.18
C HIS A 203 -3.36 13.47 2.14
N HIS A 204 -3.97 14.14 1.16
CA HIS A 204 -3.20 14.84 0.12
C HIS A 204 -2.39 16.00 0.72
N ARG A 205 -3.02 16.90 1.49
CA ARG A 205 -2.34 18.10 2.01
C ARG A 205 -1.21 17.78 2.99
N LEU A 206 -1.27 16.68 3.74
CA LEU A 206 -0.16 16.24 4.57
C LEU A 206 1.04 15.79 3.71
N ASN A 207 0.80 15.02 2.65
CA ASN A 207 1.85 14.59 1.72
C ASN A 207 2.43 15.77 0.93
N PHE A 208 1.62 16.79 0.61
CA PHE A 208 2.08 18.04 0.01
C PHE A 208 3.09 18.76 0.92
N ILE A 209 2.82 18.83 2.23
CA ILE A 209 3.72 19.45 3.21
C ILE A 209 4.99 18.60 3.38
N HIS A 210 4.84 17.27 3.37
CA HIS A 210 5.91 16.29 3.52
C HIS A 210 6.81 16.60 4.74
N PRO A 211 6.27 16.57 5.97
CA PRO A 211 6.91 17.21 7.13
C PRO A 211 8.15 16.49 7.71
N PHE A 212 8.43 15.25 7.30
CA PHE A 212 9.57 14.47 7.78
C PHE A 212 10.60 14.21 6.67
N THR A 213 11.81 13.80 7.04
CA THR A 213 12.85 13.37 6.09
C THR A 213 12.54 12.02 5.43
N ASP A 214 11.85 11.12 6.13
CA ASP A 214 11.32 9.85 5.58
C ASP A 214 10.02 9.43 6.30
N GLY A 215 9.26 8.53 5.69
CA GLY A 215 8.08 7.91 6.29
C GLY A 215 6.78 8.67 6.09
N ASN A 216 6.78 9.78 5.37
CA ASN A 216 5.60 10.63 5.14
C ASN A 216 4.41 9.87 4.53
N GLY A 217 4.67 8.98 3.55
CA GLY A 217 3.62 8.14 2.95
C GLY A 217 2.96 7.20 3.97
N ARG A 218 3.78 6.52 4.79
CA ARG A 218 3.30 5.61 5.85
C ARG A 218 2.53 6.37 6.93
N VAL A 219 3.05 7.52 7.37
CA VAL A 219 2.40 8.38 8.38
C VAL A 219 1.07 8.92 7.86
N SER A 220 0.99 9.37 6.61
CA SER A 220 -0.26 9.90 6.03
C SER A 220 -1.33 8.83 5.87
N ARG A 221 -0.97 7.59 5.50
CA ARG A 221 -1.91 6.45 5.46
C ARG A 221 -2.41 6.06 6.85
N LEU A 222 -1.53 6.05 7.86
CA LEU A 222 -1.91 5.81 9.26
C LEU A 222 -2.79 6.94 9.82
N MET A 223 -2.53 8.19 9.45
CA MET A 223 -3.40 9.32 9.75
C MET A 223 -4.78 9.13 9.12
N SER A 224 -4.87 8.78 7.84
CA SER A 224 -6.15 8.52 7.17
C SER A 224 -6.93 7.38 7.84
N HIS A 225 -6.24 6.32 8.26
CA HIS A 225 -6.85 5.23 9.05
C HIS A 225 -7.42 5.75 10.38
N ALA A 226 -6.66 6.55 11.14
CA ALA A 226 -7.13 7.15 12.39
C ALA A 226 -8.32 8.12 12.17
N MET A 227 -8.33 8.86 11.07
CA MET A 227 -9.46 9.72 10.70
C MET A 227 -10.71 8.90 10.33
N ALA A 228 -10.56 7.76 9.65
CA ALA A 228 -11.66 6.85 9.36
C ALA A 228 -12.29 6.30 10.65
N GLN A 229 -11.45 5.90 11.62
CA GLN A 229 -11.90 5.48 12.95
C GLN A 229 -12.72 6.59 13.65
N ASN A 230 -12.16 7.80 13.77
CA ASN A 230 -12.82 8.93 14.44
C ASN A 230 -14.09 9.46 13.72
N SER A 231 -14.20 9.25 12.41
CA SER A 231 -15.36 9.69 11.62
C SER A 231 -16.51 8.68 11.61
N GLY A 232 -16.34 7.51 12.23
CA GLY A 232 -17.37 6.47 12.34
C GLY A 232 -17.44 5.53 11.15
N ILE A 233 -16.49 5.60 10.22
CA ILE A 233 -16.40 4.69 9.06
C ILE A 233 -15.24 3.69 9.19
N GLY A 234 -14.60 3.61 10.36
CA GLY A 234 -13.47 2.71 10.61
C GLY A 234 -13.81 1.22 10.54
N GLY A 235 -15.11 0.86 10.56
CA GLY A 235 -15.57 -0.51 10.33
C GLY A 235 -14.90 -1.55 11.22
N LYS A 236 -14.67 -1.22 12.51
CA LYS A 236 -13.94 -2.05 13.48
C LYS A 236 -12.49 -2.42 13.06
N GLY A 237 -11.89 -1.64 12.16
CA GLY A 237 -10.57 -1.93 11.58
C GLY A 237 -10.60 -3.06 10.53
N LEU A 238 -11.77 -3.40 9.99
CA LEU A 238 -11.97 -4.52 9.06
C LEU A 238 -11.86 -4.13 7.59
N TRP A 239 -11.31 -2.97 7.26
CA TRP A 239 -10.97 -2.58 5.88
C TRP A 239 -9.65 -1.79 5.84
N SER A 240 -9.05 -1.69 4.66
CA SER A 240 -7.76 -1.03 4.46
C SER A 240 -7.81 -0.06 3.28
N ILE A 241 -7.47 1.19 3.54
CA ILE A 241 -7.30 2.19 2.48
C ILE A 241 -6.04 1.90 1.64
N SER A 242 -4.94 1.43 2.25
CA SER A 242 -3.67 1.20 1.55
C SER A 242 -3.80 0.17 0.43
N ARG A 243 -4.64 -0.87 0.61
CA ARG A 243 -4.94 -1.84 -0.45
C ARG A 243 -5.56 -1.16 -1.67
N GLY A 244 -6.54 -0.29 -1.46
CA GLY A 244 -7.19 0.46 -2.54
C GLY A 244 -6.23 1.43 -3.23
N LEU A 245 -5.42 2.16 -2.46
CA LEU A 245 -4.43 3.09 -3.02
C LEU A 245 -3.35 2.37 -3.85
N ALA A 246 -2.92 1.18 -3.43
CA ALA A 246 -1.93 0.39 -4.17
C ALA A 246 -2.47 -0.20 -5.48
N ARG A 247 -3.78 -0.42 -5.58
CA ARG A 247 -4.43 -1.03 -6.74
C ARG A 247 -5.05 -0.04 -7.71
N GLY A 248 -5.52 1.10 -7.21
CA GLY A 248 -6.42 1.98 -7.96
C GLY A 248 -7.82 1.38 -8.14
N LEU A 249 -8.70 2.14 -8.77
CA LEU A 249 -9.99 1.68 -9.30
C LEU A 249 -9.82 1.03 -10.67
N ASN A 250 -8.95 1.56 -11.53
CA ASN A 250 -8.64 0.98 -12.83
C ASN A 250 -7.23 0.39 -12.91
N ASP A 251 -6.21 1.10 -12.42
CA ASP A 251 -4.82 0.64 -12.47
C ASP A 251 -3.95 1.13 -11.30
N LYS A 252 -2.82 0.43 -11.09
CA LYS A 252 -1.90 0.61 -9.95
C LYS A 252 -1.18 1.95 -9.92
N THR A 253 -1.18 2.72 -11.01
CA THR A 253 -0.50 4.01 -11.10
C THR A 253 -1.43 5.19 -10.75
N GLU A 254 -2.74 4.94 -10.61
CA GLU A 254 -3.74 5.97 -10.32
C GLU A 254 -3.40 6.81 -9.09
N TYR A 255 -2.98 6.19 -7.99
CA TYR A 255 -2.70 6.95 -6.76
C TYR A 255 -1.65 8.03 -6.99
N LYS A 256 -0.52 7.69 -7.65
CA LYS A 256 0.54 8.67 -7.95
C LYS A 256 0.02 9.75 -8.90
N ARG A 257 -0.73 9.38 -9.95
CA ARG A 257 -1.32 10.36 -10.89
C ARG A 257 -2.32 11.29 -10.20
N MET A 258 -3.13 10.79 -9.27
CA MET A 258 -4.10 11.59 -8.54
C MET A 258 -3.42 12.52 -7.53
N MET A 259 -2.33 12.07 -6.88
CA MET A 259 -1.49 12.94 -6.06
C MET A 259 -0.93 14.11 -6.88
N ASP A 260 -0.31 13.82 -8.03
CA ASP A 260 0.19 14.84 -8.98
C ASP A 260 -0.93 15.76 -9.49
N HIS A 261 -2.12 15.22 -9.76
CA HIS A 261 -3.26 15.99 -10.22
C HIS A 261 -3.70 17.02 -9.17
N ALA A 262 -3.79 16.63 -7.90
CA ALA A 262 -4.20 17.51 -6.82
C ALA A 262 -3.14 18.56 -6.39
N ASP A 263 -1.92 18.45 -6.94
CA ASP A 263 -0.86 19.47 -6.83
C ASP A 263 -0.97 20.56 -7.92
N GLN A 264 -1.89 20.42 -8.88
CA GLN A 264 -2.07 21.42 -9.93
C GLN A 264 -2.43 22.80 -9.37
N GLN A 265 -1.80 23.82 -9.93
CA GLN A 265 -2.06 25.22 -9.58
C GLN A 265 -3.45 25.65 -10.07
N ARG A 266 -4.00 26.65 -9.38
CA ARG A 266 -5.26 27.28 -9.77
C ARG A 266 -5.19 27.80 -11.21
N MET A 267 -6.09 27.31 -12.07
CA MET A 267 -6.03 27.58 -13.51
C MET A 267 -6.78 28.85 -13.94
N SER A 268 -7.78 29.30 -13.17
CA SER A 268 -8.56 30.49 -13.48
C SER A 268 -9.34 31.01 -12.27
N ASP A 269 -10.02 32.15 -12.41
CA ASP A 269 -10.88 32.69 -11.36
C ASP A 269 -12.09 31.82 -11.02
N ARG A 270 -12.48 30.90 -11.91
CA ARG A 270 -13.55 29.93 -11.68
C ARG A 270 -13.07 28.69 -10.91
N ASP A 271 -11.76 28.53 -10.73
CA ASP A 271 -11.16 27.36 -10.08
C ASP A 271 -10.93 27.60 -8.57
N GLY A 272 -11.97 28.11 -7.91
CA GLY A 272 -11.96 28.39 -6.48
C GLY A 272 -10.99 29.49 -6.05
N ARG A 273 -10.54 29.43 -4.80
CA ARG A 273 -9.60 30.35 -4.16
C ARG A 273 -8.41 29.57 -3.59
N GLY A 274 -7.26 30.23 -3.47
CA GLY A 274 -6.02 29.62 -3.00
C GLY A 274 -5.00 29.47 -4.12
N ASN A 275 -3.94 28.71 -3.84
CA ASN A 275 -2.82 28.50 -4.76
C ASN A 275 -3.02 27.26 -5.63
N LEU A 276 -3.70 26.24 -5.11
CA LEU A 276 -3.98 24.98 -5.78
C LEU A 276 -5.37 24.98 -6.41
N SER A 277 -5.60 24.10 -7.37
CA SER A 277 -6.87 23.94 -8.06
C SER A 277 -7.94 23.36 -7.12
N ALA A 278 -9.08 24.05 -7.01
CA ALA A 278 -10.24 23.55 -6.28
C ALA A 278 -10.88 22.36 -7.00
N LYS A 279 -10.90 22.39 -8.34
CA LYS A 279 -11.39 21.28 -9.16
C LYS A 279 -10.55 20.03 -8.99
N ALA A 280 -9.21 20.16 -9.00
CA ALA A 280 -8.34 19.01 -8.83
C ALA A 280 -8.45 18.40 -7.42
N LEU A 281 -8.64 19.23 -6.38
CA LEU A 281 -8.94 18.73 -5.04
C LEU A 281 -10.27 17.95 -5.00
N GLN A 282 -11.31 18.46 -5.66
CA GLN A 282 -12.59 17.76 -5.76
C GLN A 282 -12.44 16.40 -6.43
N ASP A 283 -11.74 16.34 -7.58
CA ASP A 283 -11.51 15.09 -8.32
C ASP A 283 -10.73 14.08 -7.46
N TYR A 284 -9.68 14.55 -6.78
CA TYR A 284 -8.93 13.73 -5.84
C TYR A 284 -9.80 13.19 -4.71
N CYS A 285 -10.66 14.02 -4.12
CA CYS A 285 -11.55 13.58 -3.04
C CYS A 285 -12.59 12.57 -3.54
N GLU A 286 -13.15 12.78 -4.73
CA GLU A 286 -14.10 11.87 -5.36
C GLU A 286 -13.45 10.50 -5.63
N TRP A 287 -12.24 10.48 -6.17
CA TRP A 287 -11.48 9.25 -6.38
C TRP A 287 -11.14 8.55 -5.07
N PHE A 288 -10.55 9.25 -4.10
CA PHE A 288 -10.12 8.67 -2.83
C PHE A 288 -11.31 8.08 -2.06
N LEU A 289 -12.45 8.77 -2.03
CA LEU A 289 -13.67 8.27 -1.38
C LEU A 289 -14.29 7.10 -2.15
N SER A 290 -14.23 7.10 -3.49
CA SER A 290 -14.60 5.94 -4.29
C SER A 290 -13.73 4.73 -4.00
N VAL A 291 -12.41 4.91 -3.87
CA VAL A 291 -11.47 3.86 -3.43
C VAL A 291 -11.81 3.36 -2.03
N ALA A 292 -12.12 4.26 -1.08
CA ALA A 292 -12.53 3.85 0.26
C ALA A 292 -13.82 3.00 0.22
N LEU A 293 -14.82 3.42 -0.56
CA LEU A 293 -16.07 2.70 -0.74
C LEU A 293 -15.84 1.31 -1.35
N ASP A 294 -15.00 1.21 -2.38
CA ASP A 294 -14.59 -0.06 -2.98
C ASP A 294 -14.00 -1.01 -1.93
N GLN A 295 -13.04 -0.54 -1.13
CA GLN A 295 -12.37 -1.39 -0.14
C GLN A 295 -13.30 -1.80 1.01
N ILE A 296 -14.26 -0.96 1.39
CA ILE A 296 -15.30 -1.30 2.37
C ILE A 296 -16.22 -2.38 1.80
N LYS A 297 -16.66 -2.27 0.54
CA LYS A 297 -17.51 -3.28 -0.12
C LYS A 297 -16.76 -4.60 -0.32
N PHE A 298 -15.51 -4.55 -0.77
CA PHE A 298 -14.60 -5.70 -0.85
C PHE A 298 -14.51 -6.44 0.49
N SER A 299 -14.32 -5.71 1.58
CA SER A 299 -14.17 -6.30 2.91
C SER A 299 -15.45 -7.01 3.37
N ASN A 300 -16.63 -6.44 3.11
CA ASN A 300 -17.91 -7.10 3.38
C ASN A 300 -18.03 -8.45 2.65
N VAL A 301 -17.61 -8.51 1.38
CA VAL A 301 -17.69 -9.73 0.57
C VAL A 301 -16.65 -10.77 0.98
N VAL A 302 -15.39 -10.37 1.14
CA VAL A 302 -14.31 -11.31 1.47
C VAL A 302 -14.47 -11.91 2.87
N PHE A 303 -14.90 -11.10 3.84
CA PHE A 303 -15.12 -11.63 5.18
C PHE A 303 -16.43 -12.41 5.30
N ALA A 304 -17.44 -12.12 4.47
CA ALA A 304 -18.72 -12.83 4.41
C ALA A 304 -19.18 -13.29 5.80
N PHE A 305 -19.37 -12.32 6.71
CA PHE A 305 -19.49 -12.54 8.16
C PHE A 305 -20.56 -13.56 8.54
N ASP A 306 -21.68 -13.58 7.81
CA ASP A 306 -22.82 -14.46 8.06
C ASP A 306 -22.49 -15.95 7.88
N THR A 307 -21.47 -16.27 7.07
CA THR A 307 -21.02 -17.65 6.84
C THR A 307 -19.68 -17.96 7.52
N LEU A 308 -19.09 -16.99 8.23
CA LEU A 308 -17.77 -17.15 8.86
C LEU A 308 -17.73 -18.31 9.86
N GLU A 309 -18.75 -18.42 10.72
CA GLU A 309 -18.84 -19.53 11.70
C GLU A 309 -18.85 -20.89 11.00
N ALA A 310 -19.65 -21.03 9.93
CA ALA A 310 -19.74 -22.28 9.17
C ALA A 310 -18.41 -22.65 8.50
N ARG A 311 -17.68 -21.66 7.94
CA ARG A 311 -16.35 -21.88 7.37
C ARG A 311 -15.35 -22.32 8.43
N TYR A 312 -15.37 -21.68 9.61
CA TYR A 312 -14.54 -22.04 10.76
C TYR A 312 -14.81 -23.46 11.24
N ARG A 313 -16.09 -23.82 11.42
CA ARG A 313 -16.50 -25.17 11.83
C ARG A 313 -15.99 -26.23 10.86
N LYS A 314 -16.26 -26.05 9.56
CA LYS A 314 -15.80 -26.99 8.51
C LYS A 314 -14.28 -27.14 8.50
N LEU A 315 -13.57 -26.04 8.69
CA LEU A 315 -12.11 -26.04 8.77
C LEU A 315 -11.62 -26.82 10.00
N ALA A 316 -12.19 -26.57 11.18
CA ALA A 316 -11.87 -27.26 12.42
C ALA A 316 -12.17 -28.76 12.34
N GLU A 317 -13.34 -29.15 11.80
CA GLU A 317 -13.71 -30.56 11.57
C GLU A 317 -12.74 -31.31 10.64
N THR A 318 -12.07 -30.59 9.75
CA THR A 318 -11.09 -31.19 8.83
C THR A 318 -9.72 -31.39 9.49
N LEU A 319 -9.37 -30.56 10.48
CA LEU A 319 -8.00 -30.45 11.00
C LEU A 319 -7.84 -30.95 12.45
N ILE A 320 -8.95 -31.05 13.20
CA ILE A 320 -8.96 -31.42 14.61
C ILE A 320 -9.72 -32.73 14.77
N ASP A 321 -9.07 -33.73 15.32
CA ASP A 321 -9.67 -35.06 15.53
C ASP A 321 -10.82 -35.01 16.55
N ASP A 322 -10.71 -34.12 17.55
CA ASP A 322 -11.75 -33.91 18.54
C ASP A 322 -12.98 -33.19 17.93
N LYS A 323 -14.05 -33.97 17.71
CA LYS A 323 -15.34 -33.50 17.19
C LYS A 323 -16.03 -32.40 18.02
N ARG A 324 -15.56 -32.13 19.25
CA ARG A 324 -16.09 -31.05 20.11
C ARG A 324 -15.38 -29.72 19.88
N ALA A 325 -14.22 -29.71 19.23
CA ALA A 325 -13.46 -28.50 18.97
C ALA A 325 -14.22 -27.43 18.17
N PRO A 326 -15.01 -27.78 17.12
CA PRO A 326 -15.82 -26.80 16.39
C PRO A 326 -16.81 -26.05 17.30
N ASP A 327 -17.40 -26.72 18.30
CA ASP A 327 -18.35 -26.09 19.22
C ASP A 327 -17.66 -25.09 20.15
N VAL A 328 -16.47 -25.43 20.63
CA VAL A 328 -15.64 -24.52 21.44
C VAL A 328 -15.26 -23.28 20.63
N ILE A 329 -14.77 -23.46 19.40
CA ILE A 329 -14.35 -22.35 18.54
C ILE A 329 -15.55 -21.45 18.21
N SER A 330 -16.70 -22.04 17.85
CA SER A 330 -17.95 -21.30 17.63
C SER A 330 -18.37 -20.49 18.85
N ALA A 331 -18.29 -21.07 20.05
CA ALA A 331 -18.65 -20.37 21.27
C ALA A 331 -17.73 -19.17 21.52
N VAL A 332 -16.41 -19.33 21.35
CA VAL A 332 -15.47 -18.21 21.49
C VAL A 332 -15.67 -17.15 20.40
N LEU A 333 -15.94 -17.54 19.16
CA LEU A 333 -16.22 -16.59 18.06
C LEU A 333 -17.46 -15.72 18.37
N LYS A 334 -18.51 -16.32 18.96
CA LYS A 334 -19.76 -15.63 19.32
C LYS A 334 -19.62 -14.76 20.58
N HIS A 335 -18.89 -15.25 21.59
CA HIS A 335 -18.81 -14.60 22.90
C HIS A 335 -17.55 -13.74 23.09
N GLY A 336 -16.61 -13.79 22.15
CA GLY A 336 -15.37 -13.02 22.15
C GLY A 336 -14.25 -13.68 22.97
N THR A 337 -14.53 -13.96 24.24
CA THR A 337 -13.58 -14.59 25.17
C THR A 337 -14.23 -15.74 25.95
N MET A 338 -13.42 -16.69 26.41
CA MET A 338 -13.88 -17.79 27.24
C MET A 338 -12.84 -18.19 28.29
N ASP A 339 -13.29 -18.38 29.52
CA ASP A 339 -12.43 -18.90 30.58
C ASP A 339 -12.07 -20.36 30.29
N ARG A 340 -10.81 -20.71 30.55
CA ARG A 340 -10.30 -22.06 30.28
C ARG A 340 -11.05 -23.15 31.06
N GLY A 341 -11.59 -22.81 32.23
CA GLY A 341 -12.41 -23.71 33.04
C GLY A 341 -13.78 -24.01 32.43
N ASP A 342 -14.34 -23.07 31.66
CA ASP A 342 -15.68 -23.17 31.09
C ASP A 342 -15.73 -24.05 29.83
N ILE A 343 -14.57 -24.46 29.31
CA ILE A 343 -14.47 -25.36 28.15
C ILE A 343 -15.15 -26.71 28.43
N SER A 344 -15.14 -27.17 29.69
CA SER A 344 -15.85 -28.41 30.08
C SER A 344 -17.36 -28.28 29.96
N LEU A 345 -17.92 -27.07 30.11
CA LEU A 345 -19.35 -26.79 29.95
C LEU A 345 -19.78 -26.91 28.48
N ILE A 346 -18.96 -26.41 27.55
CA ILE A 346 -19.23 -26.50 26.10
C ILE A 346 -19.04 -27.92 25.59
N THR A 347 -17.91 -28.55 25.95
CA THR A 347 -17.58 -29.90 25.51
C THR A 347 -18.43 -30.98 26.20
N LYS A 348 -19.07 -30.66 27.33
CA LYS A 348 -19.82 -31.57 28.20
C LYS A 348 -18.99 -32.78 28.63
N THR A 349 -17.74 -32.54 29.00
CA THR A 349 -16.75 -33.58 29.35
C THR A 349 -16.01 -33.27 30.65
N SER A 350 -15.19 -34.22 31.12
CA SER A 350 -14.29 -33.98 32.25
C SER A 350 -13.27 -32.88 31.95
N ASP A 351 -12.81 -32.16 32.98
CA ASP A 351 -11.77 -31.11 32.85
C ASP A 351 -10.50 -31.60 32.16
N ARG A 352 -10.15 -32.89 32.31
CA ARG A 352 -8.99 -33.47 31.61
C ARG A 352 -9.22 -33.51 30.11
N THR A 353 -10.39 -33.98 29.69
CA THR A 353 -10.76 -34.09 28.27
C THR A 353 -10.89 -32.71 27.64
N ALA A 354 -11.59 -31.79 28.31
CA ALA A 354 -11.74 -30.40 27.86
C ALA A 354 -10.39 -29.68 27.67
N ARG A 355 -9.42 -29.92 28.58
CA ARG A 355 -8.05 -29.40 28.43
C ARG A 355 -7.30 -29.97 27.23
N ASN A 356 -7.49 -31.25 26.91
CA ASN A 356 -6.88 -31.85 25.72
C ASN A 356 -7.46 -31.25 24.45
N THR A 357 -8.80 -31.12 24.36
CA THR A 357 -9.47 -30.44 23.24
C THR A 357 -8.96 -29.02 23.09
N LEU A 358 -8.88 -28.25 24.18
CA LEU A 358 -8.35 -26.88 24.15
C LEU A 358 -6.90 -26.83 23.68
N LYS A 359 -6.06 -27.78 24.11
CA LYS A 359 -4.66 -27.86 23.70
C LYS A 359 -4.54 -28.04 22.19
N GLU A 360 -5.29 -28.96 21.58
CA GLU A 360 -5.29 -29.17 20.13
C GLU A 360 -5.71 -27.91 19.37
N ILE A 361 -6.74 -27.20 19.85
CA ILE A 361 -7.22 -25.95 19.26
C ILE A 361 -6.16 -24.84 19.34
N LEU A 362 -5.46 -24.73 20.48
CA LEU A 362 -4.37 -23.77 20.68
C LEU A 362 -3.14 -24.10 19.83
N ASP A 363 -2.76 -25.38 19.76
CA ASP A 363 -1.60 -25.85 18.99
C ASP A 363 -1.77 -25.58 17.49
N LEU A 364 -2.99 -25.65 16.97
CA LEU A 364 -3.34 -25.29 15.59
C LEU A 364 -3.63 -23.80 15.37
N GLY A 365 -3.56 -22.98 16.44
CA GLY A 365 -3.69 -21.53 16.35
C GLY A 365 -5.10 -20.98 16.12
N PHE A 366 -6.15 -21.79 16.32
CA PHE A 366 -7.55 -21.34 16.21
C PHE A 366 -8.01 -20.49 17.39
N LEU A 367 -7.39 -20.69 18.55
CA LEU A 367 -7.55 -19.86 19.73
C LEU A 367 -6.18 -19.35 20.19
N LYS A 368 -6.16 -18.21 20.88
CA LYS A 368 -4.96 -17.67 21.52
C LYS A 368 -5.26 -17.10 22.89
N SER A 369 -4.22 -16.88 23.68
CA SER A 369 -4.31 -16.26 25.01
C SER A 369 -3.05 -15.47 25.31
N SER A 370 -3.16 -14.35 26.02
CA SER A 370 -1.99 -13.54 26.39
C SER A 370 -0.99 -14.30 27.27
N THR A 371 -1.49 -15.18 28.15
CA THR A 371 -0.67 -16.06 29.00
C THR A 371 -1.34 -17.44 29.14
N PRO A 372 -0.63 -18.47 29.63
CA PRO A 372 -1.22 -19.78 29.89
C PRO A 372 -2.38 -19.78 30.90
N LYS A 373 -2.55 -18.70 31.68
CA LYS A 373 -3.56 -18.59 32.75
C LYS A 373 -4.74 -17.69 32.38
N THR A 374 -4.65 -16.92 31.30
CA THR A 374 -5.70 -15.97 30.91
C THR A 374 -6.77 -16.65 30.04
N PRO A 375 -7.96 -16.04 29.95
CA PRO A 375 -9.02 -16.49 29.04
C PRO A 375 -8.52 -16.61 27.61
N VAL A 376 -9.18 -17.48 26.84
CA VAL A 376 -8.88 -17.69 25.42
C VAL A 376 -9.76 -16.80 24.55
N ARG A 377 -9.21 -16.40 23.40
CA ARG A 377 -9.84 -15.57 22.38
C ARG A 377 -9.72 -16.24 21.02
N ILE A 378 -10.59 -15.86 20.09
CA ILE A 378 -10.50 -16.34 18.72
C ILE A 378 -9.19 -15.88 18.07
N ALA A 379 -8.62 -16.71 17.21
CA ALA A 379 -7.45 -16.38 16.41
C ALA A 379 -7.67 -16.80 14.96
N PHE A 380 -7.13 -16.01 14.03
CA PHE A 380 -7.25 -16.19 12.58
C PHE A 380 -5.88 -16.50 11.97
N PRO A 381 -5.42 -17.77 12.00
CA PRO A 381 -4.08 -18.14 11.58
C PRO A 381 -3.89 -17.96 10.06
N LEU A 382 -2.77 -17.37 9.63
CA LEU A 382 -2.48 -17.14 8.20
C LEU A 382 -2.40 -18.44 7.39
N ASP A 383 -1.95 -19.54 8.00
CA ASP A 383 -1.84 -20.84 7.32
C ASP A 383 -3.18 -21.34 6.76
N TYR A 384 -4.30 -20.87 7.32
CA TYR A 384 -5.64 -21.20 6.85
C TYR A 384 -6.40 -20.01 6.23
N ARG A 385 -5.71 -18.88 6.00
CA ARG A 385 -6.34 -17.65 5.50
C ARG A 385 -7.07 -17.89 4.17
N ASP A 386 -6.50 -18.64 3.23
CA ASP A 386 -7.10 -18.81 1.91
C ASP A 386 -8.34 -19.72 1.98
N ARG A 387 -8.45 -20.55 3.04
CA ARG A 387 -9.63 -21.36 3.33
C ARG A 387 -10.72 -20.57 4.07
N LEU A 388 -10.32 -19.59 4.90
CA LEU A 388 -11.22 -18.76 5.69
C LEU A 388 -11.72 -17.52 4.93
N PHE A 389 -10.83 -16.89 4.17
CA PHE A 389 -10.97 -15.61 3.48
C PHE A 389 -10.25 -15.68 2.12
N PRO A 390 -10.82 -16.40 1.14
CA PRO A 390 -10.25 -16.45 -0.20
C PRO A 390 -10.02 -15.04 -0.76
N ASN A 391 -8.92 -14.85 -1.49
CA ASN A 391 -8.55 -13.61 -2.17
C ASN A 391 -8.22 -12.39 -1.28
N LEU A 392 -8.09 -12.54 0.03
CA LEU A 392 -7.77 -11.42 0.92
C LEU A 392 -6.45 -10.72 0.57
N PHE A 393 -5.42 -11.48 0.18
CA PHE A 393 -4.11 -10.96 -0.25
C PHE A 393 -3.88 -11.08 -1.76
N ALA A 394 -4.90 -11.44 -2.53
CA ALA A 394 -4.77 -11.66 -3.96
C ALA A 394 -5.16 -10.40 -4.76
N ASP A 395 -4.54 -10.27 -5.93
CA ASP A 395 -4.90 -9.24 -6.91
C ASP A 395 -6.16 -9.62 -7.72
N VAL A 396 -6.69 -10.82 -7.53
CA VAL A 396 -7.88 -11.35 -8.21
C VAL A 396 -9.11 -10.50 -7.90
N GLU A 397 -9.92 -10.21 -8.91
CA GLU A 397 -11.23 -9.56 -8.75
C GLU A 397 -12.15 -10.47 -7.93
N VAL A 398 -12.77 -9.88 -6.90
CA VAL A 398 -13.83 -10.52 -6.13
C VAL A 398 -15.14 -9.97 -6.67
N ASP A 399 -16.17 -10.82 -6.76
CA ASP A 399 -17.53 -10.41 -7.14
C ASP A 399 -18.15 -9.56 -6.02
N ALA A 400 -17.68 -8.32 -5.91
CA ALA A 400 -18.16 -7.29 -5.02
C ALA A 400 -18.77 -6.16 -5.86
N PRO A 401 -19.86 -5.51 -5.40
CA PRO A 401 -20.44 -4.39 -6.15
C PRO A 401 -19.42 -3.26 -6.25
N ALA A 402 -18.82 -3.08 -7.43
CA ALA A 402 -17.87 -1.99 -7.66
C ALA A 402 -18.58 -0.64 -7.47
N PRO A 403 -17.92 0.37 -6.87
CA PRO A 403 -18.44 1.73 -6.93
C PRO A 403 -18.47 2.23 -8.37
N LYS A 404 -19.27 3.25 -8.64
CA LYS A 404 -19.18 3.95 -9.93
C LYS A 404 -17.80 4.59 -10.02
N VAL A 405 -17.03 4.20 -11.03
CA VAL A 405 -15.75 4.87 -11.32
C VAL A 405 -16.06 6.33 -11.65
N PRO A 406 -15.36 7.30 -11.03
CA PRO A 406 -15.54 8.71 -11.29
C PRO A 406 -15.52 9.02 -12.79
N ALA A 407 -16.46 9.85 -13.25
CA ALA A 407 -16.64 10.11 -14.68
C ALA A 407 -15.40 10.74 -15.34
N PHE A 408 -14.58 11.46 -14.57
CA PHE A 408 -13.34 12.04 -15.07
C PHE A 408 -12.24 10.99 -15.32
N LEU A 409 -12.30 9.83 -14.67
CA LEU A 409 -11.42 8.68 -14.93
C LEU A 409 -11.94 7.83 -16.10
N MET A 410 -13.25 7.82 -16.36
CA MET A 410 -13.83 7.12 -17.52
C MET A 410 -13.51 7.81 -18.85
N LYS A 411 -13.16 9.11 -18.85
CA LYS A 411 -12.79 9.84 -20.08
C LYS A 411 -11.49 9.35 -20.71
N THR A 412 -10.71 8.54 -20.00
CA THR A 412 -9.55 7.82 -20.54
C THR A 412 -9.93 6.56 -21.31
N GLU A 413 -11.19 6.10 -21.25
CA GLU A 413 -11.70 4.87 -21.91
C GLU A 413 -12.80 5.12 -22.96
N THR A 414 -12.99 6.35 -23.45
CA THR A 414 -13.79 6.52 -24.66
C THR A 414 -13.05 5.96 -25.85
N LYS A 415 -13.50 4.78 -26.31
CA LYS A 415 -13.24 4.11 -27.60
C LYS A 415 -12.22 4.84 -28.47
N SER A 416 -11.08 4.17 -28.65
CA SER A 416 -10.22 4.23 -29.84
C SER A 416 -11.03 4.59 -31.09
N THR A 417 -11.14 5.88 -31.33
CA THR A 417 -11.49 6.46 -32.61
C THR A 417 -10.26 7.26 -32.93
N THR A 418 -9.39 6.64 -33.72
CA THR A 418 -8.15 7.18 -34.25
C THR A 418 -8.32 8.65 -34.62
N MET A 419 -7.76 9.54 -33.80
CA MET A 419 -7.40 10.89 -34.22
C MET A 419 -5.91 10.91 -34.56
N PRO A 420 -5.48 11.59 -35.64
CA PRO A 420 -4.19 11.34 -36.29
C PRO A 420 -2.96 11.92 -35.55
N LEU A 421 -3.16 12.56 -34.39
CA LEU A 421 -2.12 13.32 -33.70
C LEU A 421 -1.23 12.45 -32.78
N ALA A 422 -1.76 11.33 -32.27
CA ALA A 422 -1.03 10.46 -31.34
C ALA A 422 -0.09 9.47 -32.05
N THR A 423 -0.48 8.96 -33.22
CA THR A 423 0.37 8.09 -34.06
C THR A 423 1.61 8.83 -34.54
N ALA A 424 1.45 10.08 -34.99
CA ALA A 424 2.57 10.93 -35.40
C ALA A 424 3.60 11.16 -34.29
N SER A 425 3.19 11.19 -33.01
CA SER A 425 4.11 11.36 -31.88
C SER A 425 4.89 10.08 -31.55
N LEU A 426 4.30 8.90 -31.76
CA LEU A 426 4.95 7.62 -31.52
C LEU A 426 5.92 7.28 -32.65
N ASP A 427 5.56 7.57 -33.91
CA ASP A 427 6.45 7.38 -35.06
C ASP A 427 7.69 8.28 -34.96
N VAL A 428 7.54 9.51 -34.46
CA VAL A 428 8.66 10.44 -34.21
C VAL A 428 9.57 9.92 -33.09
N GLU A 429 9.02 9.45 -31.97
CA GLU A 429 9.83 8.91 -30.87
C GLU A 429 10.47 7.56 -31.25
N PHE A 430 9.78 6.73 -32.04
CA PHE A 430 10.32 5.50 -32.63
C PHE A 430 11.54 5.80 -33.49
N GLN A 431 11.39 6.71 -34.47
CA GLN A 431 12.50 7.10 -35.36
C GLN A 431 13.66 7.72 -34.59
N LYS A 432 13.36 8.56 -33.59
CA LYS A 432 14.38 9.16 -32.72
C LYS A 432 15.18 8.11 -31.95
N ARG A 433 14.55 7.03 -31.46
CA ARG A 433 15.25 5.95 -30.75
C ARG A 433 16.09 5.11 -31.71
N ILE A 434 15.62 4.89 -32.95
CA ILE A 434 16.43 4.27 -34.01
C ILE A 434 17.67 5.13 -34.32
N ASP A 435 17.48 6.44 -34.51
CA ASP A 435 18.57 7.37 -34.80
C ASP A 435 19.57 7.49 -33.63
N PHE A 436 19.15 7.15 -32.41
CA PHE A 436 19.98 7.17 -31.21
C PHE A 436 20.83 5.91 -31.03
N VAL A 437 20.55 4.81 -31.75
CA VAL A 437 21.29 3.54 -31.65
C VAL A 437 22.81 3.71 -31.83
N PRO A 438 23.33 4.50 -32.80
CA PRO A 438 24.77 4.74 -32.93
C PRO A 438 25.40 5.42 -31.72
N MET A 439 24.64 6.26 -30.99
CA MET A 439 25.13 6.89 -29.75
C MET A 439 25.22 5.89 -28.60
N LEU A 440 24.30 4.93 -28.53
CA LEU A 440 24.34 3.87 -27.53
C LEU A 440 25.60 2.99 -27.64
N LEU A 441 26.15 2.80 -28.85
CA LEU A 441 27.42 2.09 -29.06
C LEU A 441 28.64 2.79 -28.41
N GLN A 442 28.51 4.07 -28.04
CA GLN A 442 29.55 4.84 -27.34
C GLN A 442 29.37 4.84 -25.81
N THR A 443 28.34 4.17 -25.29
CA THR A 443 28.05 4.07 -23.86
C THR A 443 28.68 2.82 -23.23
N MET A 444 28.41 2.57 -21.94
CA MET A 444 28.80 1.36 -21.22
C MET A 444 27.57 0.71 -20.57
N GLY A 445 27.72 -0.54 -20.13
CA GLY A 445 26.65 -1.24 -19.41
C GLY A 445 25.48 -1.64 -20.32
N ILE A 446 24.25 -1.57 -19.81
CA ILE A 446 23.06 -2.06 -20.51
C ILE A 446 22.78 -1.25 -21.78
N GLN A 447 22.99 0.07 -21.74
CA GLN A 447 22.86 0.96 -22.91
C GLN A 447 23.75 0.52 -24.08
N PHE A 448 24.98 0.10 -23.80
CA PHE A 448 25.87 -0.47 -24.83
C PHE A 448 25.33 -1.77 -25.41
N ILE A 449 24.80 -2.66 -24.56
CA ILE A 449 24.20 -3.93 -24.98
C ILE A 449 22.98 -3.68 -25.89
N ILE A 450 22.12 -2.71 -25.53
CA ILE A 450 20.99 -2.25 -26.36
C ILE A 450 21.50 -1.75 -27.70
N GLY A 451 22.48 -0.84 -27.71
CA GLY A 451 23.04 -0.28 -28.94
C GLY A 451 23.65 -1.34 -29.86
N LYS A 452 24.40 -2.29 -29.29
CA LYS A 452 25.04 -3.40 -30.03
C LYS A 452 24.00 -4.30 -30.70
N ILE A 453 23.04 -4.82 -29.93
CA ILE A 453 22.05 -5.79 -30.44
C ILE A 453 21.08 -5.11 -31.41
N ALA A 454 20.69 -3.85 -31.15
CA ALA A 454 19.86 -3.06 -32.06
C ALA A 454 20.58 -2.76 -33.39
N ALA A 455 21.88 -2.41 -33.34
CA ALA A 455 22.67 -2.16 -34.55
C ALA A 455 22.86 -3.43 -35.39
N GLU A 456 23.09 -4.58 -34.75
CA GLU A 456 23.12 -5.89 -35.41
C GLU A 456 21.79 -6.19 -36.12
N ALA A 457 20.66 -6.04 -35.41
CA ALA A 457 19.34 -6.30 -35.98
C ALA A 457 18.98 -5.35 -37.15
N LEU A 458 19.38 -4.07 -37.07
CA LEU A 458 19.20 -3.10 -38.15
C LEU A 458 20.08 -3.40 -39.37
N ALA A 459 21.29 -3.94 -39.17
CA ALA A 459 22.17 -4.36 -40.26
C ALA A 459 21.66 -5.64 -40.94
N ASP A 460 21.18 -6.59 -40.14
CA ASP A 460 20.68 -7.90 -40.59
C ASP A 460 19.33 -7.81 -41.31
N SER A 461 18.51 -6.80 -41.01
CA SER A 461 17.18 -6.66 -41.63
C SER A 461 17.23 -6.31 -43.12
N GLY A 462 18.36 -5.78 -43.63
CA GLY A 462 18.54 -5.51 -45.06
C GLY A 462 17.48 -4.59 -45.68
N GLY A 463 16.80 -3.76 -44.87
CA GLY A 463 15.68 -2.90 -45.29
C GLY A 463 14.28 -3.48 -45.01
N GLN A 464 14.17 -4.61 -44.31
CA GLN A 464 12.92 -5.13 -43.75
C GLN A 464 12.66 -4.60 -42.32
N GLU A 465 11.42 -4.76 -41.85
CA GLU A 465 11.00 -4.36 -40.50
C GLU A 465 11.72 -5.23 -39.45
N VAL A 466 12.34 -4.57 -38.45
CA VAL A 466 13.04 -5.23 -37.35
C VAL A 466 12.04 -5.70 -36.30
N ASP A 467 12.14 -6.96 -35.86
CA ASP A 467 11.41 -7.44 -34.70
C ASP A 467 12.06 -6.92 -33.40
N TRP A 468 11.56 -5.79 -32.91
CA TRP A 468 12.09 -5.18 -31.70
C TRP A 468 11.84 -5.99 -30.43
N ARG A 469 10.87 -6.92 -30.43
CA ARG A 469 10.64 -7.80 -29.30
C ARG A 469 11.78 -8.82 -29.17
N ASP A 470 12.24 -9.38 -30.29
CA ASP A 470 13.43 -10.25 -30.32
C ASP A 470 14.69 -9.50 -29.86
N VAL A 471 14.88 -8.25 -30.33
CA VAL A 471 15.99 -7.39 -29.89
C VAL A 471 15.97 -7.23 -28.36
N GLU A 472 14.81 -6.92 -27.78
CA GLU A 472 14.65 -6.79 -26.34
C GLU A 472 14.95 -8.10 -25.60
N ASP A 473 14.43 -9.24 -26.06
CA ASP A 473 14.65 -10.55 -25.43
C ASP A 473 16.13 -10.97 -25.46
N ARG A 474 16.84 -10.63 -26.53
CA ARG A 474 18.30 -10.81 -26.64
C ARG A 474 19.05 -9.90 -25.66
N VAL A 475 18.63 -8.63 -25.51
CA VAL A 475 19.21 -7.71 -24.50
C VAL A 475 18.98 -8.24 -23.09
N ILE A 476 17.78 -8.70 -22.76
CA ILE A 476 17.45 -9.28 -21.45
C ILE A 476 18.36 -10.47 -21.15
N THR A 477 18.54 -11.34 -22.14
CA THR A 477 19.38 -12.53 -22.04
C THR A 477 20.86 -12.18 -21.80
N GLU A 478 21.42 -11.25 -22.59
CA GLU A 478 22.82 -10.83 -22.46
C GLU A 478 23.06 -10.04 -21.17
N ALA A 479 22.21 -9.05 -20.88
CA ALA A 479 22.37 -8.19 -19.70
C ALA A 479 22.28 -8.96 -18.38
N ILE A 480 21.28 -9.84 -18.22
CA ILE A 480 21.09 -10.59 -16.98
C ILE A 480 21.96 -11.85 -16.97
N GLY A 481 21.95 -12.63 -18.05
CA GLY A 481 22.60 -13.95 -18.10
C GLY A 481 24.11 -13.91 -18.33
N GLU A 482 24.62 -12.89 -19.02
CA GLU A 482 26.05 -12.77 -19.32
C GLU A 482 26.75 -11.79 -18.38
N HIS A 483 26.08 -10.70 -18.00
CA HIS A 483 26.68 -9.60 -17.25
C HIS A 483 26.12 -9.38 -15.84
N GLY A 484 25.06 -10.08 -15.45
CA GLY A 484 24.54 -10.05 -14.07
C GLY A 484 23.85 -8.74 -13.68
N PHE A 485 23.38 -7.96 -14.64
CA PHE A 485 22.63 -6.74 -14.36
C PHE A 485 21.30 -7.02 -13.65
N SER A 486 20.86 -6.08 -12.81
CA SER A 486 19.60 -6.21 -12.08
C SER A 486 18.40 -6.06 -13.02
N ARG A 487 17.28 -6.71 -12.68
CA ARG A 487 16.02 -6.67 -13.44
C ARG A 487 15.53 -5.23 -13.63
N THR A 488 15.56 -4.45 -12.55
CA THR A 488 15.15 -3.05 -12.55
C THR A 488 15.99 -2.22 -13.52
N ALA A 489 17.32 -2.37 -13.51
CA ALA A 489 18.19 -1.64 -14.42
C ALA A 489 17.93 -2.01 -15.90
N VAL A 490 17.65 -3.29 -16.19
CA VAL A 490 17.31 -3.75 -17.54
C VAL A 490 15.96 -3.19 -18.00
N ILE A 491 14.94 -3.18 -17.13
CA ILE A 491 13.62 -2.61 -17.43
C ILE A 491 13.71 -1.10 -17.68
N ASP A 492 14.45 -0.37 -16.83
CA ASP A 492 14.57 1.08 -16.92
C ASP A 492 15.25 1.51 -18.24
N ASP A 493 16.37 0.88 -18.60
CA ASP A 493 17.09 1.22 -19.82
C ASP A 493 16.35 0.76 -21.09
N LEU A 494 15.72 -0.43 -21.11
CA LEU A 494 14.91 -0.85 -22.26
C LEU A 494 13.66 0.01 -22.43
N SER A 495 12.99 0.41 -21.35
CA SER A 495 11.82 1.31 -21.40
C SER A 495 12.17 2.69 -21.96
N LYS A 496 13.42 3.12 -21.75
CA LYS A 496 13.90 4.44 -22.15
C LYS A 496 14.50 4.46 -23.56
N PHE A 497 15.17 3.39 -23.98
CA PHE A 497 16.00 3.39 -25.18
C PHE A 497 15.56 2.40 -26.26
N SER A 498 14.76 1.38 -25.96
CA SER A 498 14.28 0.43 -26.97
C SER A 498 13.27 1.10 -27.92
N PRO A 499 13.44 1.00 -29.24
CA PRO A 499 12.38 1.37 -30.19
C PRO A 499 11.12 0.48 -30.06
N GLY A 500 11.23 -0.73 -29.52
CA GLY A 500 10.10 -1.66 -29.31
C GLY A 500 9.19 -1.31 -28.13
N THR A 501 9.64 -0.42 -27.24
CA THR A 501 8.93 -0.10 -25.99
C THR A 501 8.60 1.40 -25.91
N LEU A 502 7.48 1.80 -26.52
CA LEU A 502 7.05 3.21 -26.61
C LEU A 502 5.77 3.50 -25.81
N THR A 503 4.89 2.51 -25.69
CA THR A 503 3.62 2.61 -24.99
C THR A 503 3.68 1.96 -23.62
N GLU A 504 2.75 2.29 -22.74
CA GLU A 504 2.71 1.72 -21.39
C GLU A 504 2.43 0.21 -21.42
N ASN A 505 1.56 -0.26 -22.31
CA ASN A 505 1.32 -1.70 -22.51
C ASN A 505 2.58 -2.47 -22.94
N GLN A 506 3.45 -1.85 -23.76
CA GLN A 506 4.73 -2.46 -24.14
C GLN A 506 5.71 -2.51 -22.98
N LYS A 507 5.72 -1.49 -22.10
CA LYS A 507 6.53 -1.50 -20.87
C LYS A 507 6.05 -2.57 -19.88
N ASP A 508 4.74 -2.78 -19.78
CA ASP A 508 4.16 -3.82 -18.94
C ASP A 508 4.51 -5.22 -19.47
N ASP A 509 4.38 -5.46 -20.79
CA ASP A 509 4.82 -6.71 -21.43
C ASP A 509 6.33 -6.95 -21.24
N LEU A 510 7.16 -5.91 -21.46
CA LEU A 510 8.60 -5.95 -21.22
C LEU A 510 8.91 -6.32 -19.75
N THR A 511 8.21 -5.68 -18.81
CA THR A 511 8.38 -5.95 -17.37
C THR A 511 8.07 -7.41 -17.08
N MET A 512 6.93 -7.93 -17.53
CA MET A 512 6.57 -9.34 -17.34
C MET A 512 7.63 -10.29 -17.92
N ARG A 513 8.09 -10.06 -19.16
CA ARG A 513 9.14 -10.87 -19.80
C ARG A 513 10.45 -10.88 -19.02
N VAL A 514 10.89 -9.73 -18.52
CA VAL A 514 12.10 -9.64 -17.68
C VAL A 514 11.94 -10.46 -16.40
N TYR A 515 10.79 -10.35 -15.72
CA TYR A 515 10.54 -11.10 -14.49
C TYR A 515 10.42 -12.61 -14.72
N GLU A 516 9.85 -13.04 -15.86
CA GLU A 516 9.74 -14.46 -16.24
C GLU A 516 11.09 -15.07 -16.60
N ALA A 517 11.94 -14.35 -17.35
CA ALA A 517 13.25 -14.85 -17.78
C ALA A 517 14.31 -14.80 -16.68
N ALA A 518 14.23 -13.83 -15.76
CA ALA A 518 15.30 -13.55 -14.80
C ALA A 518 15.72 -14.73 -13.89
N PRO A 519 14.83 -15.59 -13.35
CA PRO A 519 15.24 -16.71 -12.51
C PRO A 519 16.24 -17.65 -13.19
N GLN A 520 16.01 -17.97 -14.47
CA GLN A 520 16.88 -18.86 -15.23
C GLN A 520 18.19 -18.17 -15.64
N LEU A 521 18.11 -16.90 -16.04
CA LEU A 521 19.28 -16.11 -16.45
C LEU A 521 20.22 -15.80 -15.28
N VAL A 522 19.69 -15.46 -14.11
CA VAL A 522 20.50 -15.25 -12.89
C VAL A 522 21.18 -16.55 -12.48
N ALA A 523 20.49 -17.68 -12.55
CA ALA A 523 21.10 -18.99 -12.30
C ALA A 523 22.23 -19.30 -13.29
N LYS A 524 22.05 -18.97 -14.58
CA LYS A 524 23.08 -19.11 -15.61
C LYS A 524 24.30 -18.23 -15.33
N TYR A 525 24.10 -16.97 -14.93
CA TYR A 525 25.18 -16.06 -14.57
C TYR A 525 25.97 -16.57 -13.36
N ASN A 526 25.28 -16.99 -12.29
CA ASN A 526 25.91 -17.49 -11.07
C ASN A 526 26.76 -18.75 -11.30
N LYS A 527 26.31 -19.65 -12.18
CA LYS A 527 27.08 -20.85 -12.58
C LYS A 527 28.45 -20.55 -13.18
N LYS A 528 28.69 -19.36 -13.74
CA LYS A 528 30.03 -18.97 -14.25
C LYS A 528 31.05 -18.71 -13.14
N PHE A 529 30.58 -18.55 -11.91
CA PHE A 529 31.40 -18.27 -10.73
C PHE A 529 31.44 -19.45 -9.76
N GLU A 530 30.57 -20.45 -9.92
CA GLU A 530 30.67 -21.75 -9.25
C GLU A 530 31.97 -22.47 -9.68
N GLY A 531 32.94 -22.55 -8.76
CA GLY A 531 34.24 -23.21 -8.99
C GLY A 531 35.46 -22.27 -8.94
N ARG A 532 35.27 -20.94 -8.87
CA ARG A 532 36.36 -20.00 -8.58
C ARG A 532 36.43 -19.75 -7.08
N GLY A 533 37.21 -20.58 -6.38
CA GLY A 533 37.57 -20.30 -4.98
C GLY A 533 38.23 -18.91 -4.84
N PRO A 534 38.15 -18.29 -3.66
CA PRO A 534 38.70 -16.95 -3.45
C PRO A 534 40.20 -16.96 -3.76
N LYS A 535 40.64 -16.09 -4.68
CA LYS A 535 42.06 -15.75 -4.80
C LYS A 535 42.46 -15.05 -3.50
N ARG A 536 43.34 -15.69 -2.73
CA ARG A 536 43.99 -15.13 -1.54
C ARG A 536 44.76 -13.87 -1.86
#